data_AF-A0A3D5TMD1-F1
#
_entry.id   AF-A0A3D5TMD1-F1
#
_cell.length_a   1.000
_cell.length_b   1.000
_cell.length_c   1.000
_cell.angle_alpha   90.00
_cell.angle_beta   90.00
_cell.angle_gamma   90.00
#
_symmetry.space_group_name_H-M   'P 1'
#
loop_
_entity.id
_entity.type
_entity.pdbx_description
1 polymer ?
#
loop_
_entity_poly.entity_id
_entity_poly.type
_entity_poly.pdbx_seq_one_letter_code
_entity_poly.pdbx_strand_id
1 'polypeptide(L)'
;MKDYHIFANHAHVFPEEAKPGCGIDSLKALMDECSIERAVCFAPFPSQYEDYNMPGDCISWLADAIKGDESLVGFGTVDFDSGDIKAQVNRIADFGFRGIKLHPAYQEFNIMGDKACEVYSAAQERGLFLSFHTGLHWHRIADYRPLLFDEVAWNFPRLKFSMEHVGGYHFFREALAVICNNHHRASDPRRVYAGLTSIMPDDNGLPDYWTLTDDELLTLIHQGDDDCAIFGLDFPYKKAGYAKALINRILALDISEEAKEGILGKNLEHALGMD
;
A
#
# COMPACT_ATOMS: atom_id res chain seq x y z
N MET A 1 -14.89 -15.70 20.01
CA MET A 1 -13.73 -15.39 19.15
C MET A 1 -13.42 -13.92 19.38
N LYS A 2 -12.15 -13.54 19.39
CA LYS A 2 -11.76 -12.13 19.54
C LYS A 2 -12.14 -11.42 18.24
N ASP A 3 -12.91 -10.35 18.34
CA ASP A 3 -13.20 -9.50 17.18
C ASP A 3 -11.96 -8.60 16.98
N TYR A 4 -11.30 -8.75 15.84
CA TYR A 4 -10.14 -7.95 15.48
C TYR A 4 -10.61 -6.67 14.78
N HIS A 5 -10.02 -5.54 15.14
CA HIS A 5 -10.17 -4.32 14.37
C HIS A 5 -9.37 -4.45 13.07
N ILE A 6 -10.07 -4.48 11.93
CA ILE A 6 -9.42 -4.65 10.62
C ILE A 6 -9.51 -3.35 9.82
N PHE A 7 -8.34 -2.77 9.56
CA PHE A 7 -8.15 -1.65 8.64
C PHE A 7 -7.20 -2.09 7.54
N ALA A 8 -7.76 -2.33 6.35
CA ALA A 8 -7.00 -2.87 5.23
C ALA A 8 -6.41 -1.76 4.34
N ASN A 9 -5.16 -1.92 3.93
CA ASN A 9 -4.57 -1.08 2.89
C ASN A 9 -4.92 -1.60 1.48
N HIS A 10 -4.53 -0.83 0.47
CA HIS A 10 -4.32 -1.32 -0.90
C HIS A 10 -5.58 -1.81 -1.63
N ALA A 11 -6.55 -0.93 -1.84
CA ALA A 11 -7.65 -1.15 -2.77
C ALA A 11 -7.58 -0.21 -3.97
N HIS A 12 -7.43 -0.74 -5.17
CA HIS A 12 -7.60 0.02 -6.42
C HIS A 12 -9.08 0.11 -6.73
N VAL A 13 -9.61 1.33 -6.85
CA VAL A 13 -11.03 1.55 -7.17
C VAL A 13 -11.14 2.34 -8.46
N PHE A 14 -12.20 2.08 -9.23
CA PHE A 14 -12.43 2.68 -10.53
C PHE A 14 -13.85 3.20 -10.64
N PRO A 15 -14.12 4.23 -11.48
CA PRO A 15 -15.47 4.56 -11.90
C PRO A 15 -16.17 3.32 -12.47
N GLU A 16 -17.46 3.14 -12.17
CA GLU A 16 -18.21 1.97 -12.64
C GLU A 16 -18.27 1.92 -14.18
N GLU A 17 -18.30 3.09 -14.82
CA GLU A 17 -18.25 3.25 -16.27
C GLU A 17 -16.90 2.85 -16.88
N ALA A 18 -15.81 3.01 -16.12
CA ALA A 18 -14.47 2.62 -16.54
C ALA A 18 -14.25 1.12 -16.39
N LYS A 19 -14.64 0.56 -15.23
CA LYS A 19 -14.40 -0.84 -14.90
C LYS A 19 -15.51 -1.39 -13.99
N PRO A 20 -16.57 -2.00 -14.56
CA PRO A 20 -17.70 -2.50 -13.80
C PRO A 20 -17.32 -3.48 -12.68
N GLY A 21 -17.95 -3.35 -11.52
CA GLY A 21 -17.70 -4.21 -10.34
C GLY A 21 -16.35 -3.98 -9.66
N CYS A 22 -15.68 -2.86 -9.97
CA CYS A 22 -14.40 -2.46 -9.36
C CYS A 22 -14.49 -1.11 -8.65
N GLY A 23 -15.71 -0.57 -8.47
CA GLY A 23 -15.96 0.68 -7.76
C GLY A 23 -16.14 0.53 -6.24
N ILE A 24 -16.49 1.65 -5.59
CA ILE A 24 -16.65 1.77 -4.14
C ILE A 24 -17.64 0.75 -3.57
N ASP A 25 -18.81 0.59 -4.18
CA ASP A 25 -19.83 -0.36 -3.68
C ASP A 25 -19.34 -1.81 -3.67
N SER A 26 -18.53 -2.20 -4.66
CA SER A 26 -17.93 -3.54 -4.73
C SER A 26 -16.84 -3.74 -3.69
N LEU A 27 -16.07 -2.68 -3.38
CA LEU A 27 -15.11 -2.70 -2.28
C LEU A 27 -15.84 -2.85 -0.94
N LYS A 28 -16.92 -2.10 -0.70
CA LYS A 28 -17.71 -2.18 0.53
C LYS A 28 -18.36 -3.54 0.73
N ALA A 29 -18.87 -4.14 -0.35
CA ALA A 29 -19.39 -5.50 -0.30
C ALA A 29 -18.30 -6.51 0.13
N LEU A 30 -17.06 -6.37 -0.37
CA LEU A 30 -15.92 -7.17 0.08
C LEU A 30 -15.62 -6.92 1.56
N MET A 31 -15.60 -5.65 1.98
CA MET A 31 -15.35 -5.27 3.37
C MET A 31 -16.36 -5.90 4.33
N ASP A 32 -17.66 -5.78 4.03
CA ASP A 32 -18.74 -6.38 4.80
C ASP A 32 -18.57 -7.91 4.89
N GLU A 33 -18.26 -8.56 3.77
CA GLU A 33 -18.09 -10.01 3.73
C GLU A 33 -16.91 -10.49 4.60
N CYS A 34 -15.86 -9.68 4.72
CA CYS A 34 -14.62 -9.97 5.43
C CYS A 34 -14.55 -9.35 6.84
N SER A 35 -15.59 -8.65 7.28
CA SER A 35 -15.60 -7.89 8.54
C SER A 35 -14.46 -6.86 8.64
N ILE A 36 -14.20 -6.16 7.54
CA ILE A 36 -13.23 -5.06 7.46
C ILE A 36 -13.94 -3.75 7.78
N GLU A 37 -13.45 -3.03 8.80
CA GLU A 37 -14.07 -1.78 9.26
C GLU A 37 -13.67 -0.57 8.43
N ARG A 38 -12.41 -0.55 7.98
CA ARG A 38 -11.86 0.54 7.18
C ARG A 38 -11.02 0.01 6.03
N ALA A 39 -10.97 0.75 4.94
CA ALA A 39 -10.07 0.45 3.83
C ALA A 39 -9.43 1.71 3.23
N VAL A 40 -8.15 1.61 2.87
CA VAL A 40 -7.51 2.59 2.00
C VAL A 40 -7.85 2.27 0.55
N CYS A 41 -8.38 3.26 -0.16
CA CYS A 41 -8.69 3.17 -1.58
C CYS A 41 -7.88 4.19 -2.39
N PHE A 42 -7.41 3.76 -3.56
CA PHE A 42 -6.53 4.51 -4.43
C PHE A 42 -7.31 5.09 -5.60
N ALA A 43 -7.03 6.35 -5.94
CA ALA A 43 -7.48 6.89 -7.21
C ALA A 43 -6.85 6.05 -8.34
N PRO A 44 -7.55 5.84 -9.47
CA PRO A 44 -6.92 5.27 -10.66
C PRO A 44 -5.65 6.04 -11.02
N PHE A 45 -4.69 5.37 -11.65
CA PHE A 45 -3.57 6.12 -12.21
C PHE A 45 -4.08 7.06 -13.32
N PRO A 46 -3.48 8.25 -13.49
CA PRO A 46 -3.92 9.21 -14.51
C PRO A 46 -4.00 8.61 -15.91
N SER A 47 -3.01 7.78 -16.28
CA SER A 47 -3.01 7.03 -17.56
C SER A 47 -4.19 6.08 -17.70
N GLN A 48 -4.57 5.34 -16.64
CA GLN A 48 -5.76 4.49 -16.67
C GLN A 48 -7.04 5.31 -16.83
N TYR A 49 -7.12 6.43 -16.11
CA TYR A 49 -8.29 7.31 -16.17
C TYR A 49 -8.48 7.90 -17.57
N GLU A 50 -7.38 8.28 -18.21
CA GLU A 50 -7.34 8.71 -19.62
C GLU A 50 -7.69 7.57 -20.59
N ASP A 51 -7.08 6.39 -20.44
CA ASP A 51 -7.36 5.21 -21.29
C ASP A 51 -8.83 4.81 -21.26
N TYR A 52 -9.51 5.00 -20.13
CA TYR A 52 -10.94 4.75 -19.98
C TYR A 52 -11.84 5.92 -20.46
N ASN A 53 -11.26 7.01 -20.97
CA ASN A 53 -11.96 8.24 -21.37
C ASN A 53 -12.87 8.81 -20.27
N MET A 54 -12.42 8.76 -19.02
CA MET A 54 -13.21 9.27 -17.90
C MET A 54 -13.17 10.81 -17.85
N PRO A 55 -14.30 11.48 -17.56
CA PRO A 55 -14.35 12.93 -17.49
C PRO A 55 -13.69 13.44 -16.20
N GLY A 56 -13.18 14.68 -16.25
CA GLY A 56 -12.56 15.32 -15.09
C GLY A 56 -11.19 14.71 -14.77
N ASP A 57 -10.90 14.54 -13.48
CA ASP A 57 -9.64 13.95 -13.03
C ASP A 57 -9.87 12.91 -11.91
N CYS A 58 -8.98 11.92 -11.86
CA CYS A 58 -9.07 10.76 -10.96
C CYS A 58 -9.09 11.12 -9.47
N ILE A 59 -8.38 12.18 -9.05
CA ILE A 59 -8.32 12.61 -7.65
C ILE A 59 -9.66 13.22 -7.23
N SER A 60 -10.22 14.14 -8.02
CA SER A 60 -11.54 14.73 -7.74
C SER A 60 -12.62 13.66 -7.71
N TRP A 61 -12.58 12.71 -8.67
CA TRP A 61 -13.54 11.60 -8.70
C TRP A 61 -13.50 10.79 -7.40
N LEU A 62 -12.32 10.37 -6.95
CA LEU A 62 -12.23 9.59 -5.71
C LEU A 62 -12.72 10.40 -4.52
N ALA A 63 -12.34 11.68 -4.43
CA ALA A 63 -12.72 12.54 -3.32
C ALA A 63 -14.24 12.68 -3.20
N ASP A 64 -14.93 12.82 -4.33
CA ASP A 64 -16.39 12.83 -4.37
C ASP A 64 -16.99 11.45 -4.05
N ALA A 65 -16.41 10.37 -4.58
CA ALA A 65 -16.91 9.01 -4.41
C ALA A 65 -16.88 8.51 -2.96
N ILE A 66 -15.91 8.97 -2.15
CA ILE A 66 -15.78 8.58 -0.74
C ILE A 66 -16.25 9.66 0.24
N LYS A 67 -16.85 10.74 -0.27
CA LYS A 67 -17.19 11.91 0.53
C LYS A 67 -18.17 11.56 1.65
N GLY A 68 -17.74 11.78 2.89
CA GLY A 68 -18.55 11.53 4.08
C GLY A 68 -18.64 10.06 4.49
N ASP A 69 -17.88 9.17 3.85
CA ASP A 69 -17.76 7.78 4.26
C ASP A 69 -16.51 7.59 5.14
N GLU A 70 -16.70 7.48 6.46
CA GLU A 70 -15.60 7.32 7.43
C GLU A 70 -14.96 5.91 7.39
N SER A 71 -15.55 4.96 6.65
CA SER A 71 -14.96 3.64 6.43
C SER A 71 -13.89 3.63 5.33
N LEU A 72 -13.76 4.72 4.56
CA LEU A 72 -12.86 4.80 3.42
C LEU A 72 -11.83 5.93 3.59
N VAL A 73 -10.57 5.59 3.31
CA VAL A 73 -9.46 6.55 3.33
C VAL A 73 -8.88 6.66 1.93
N GLY A 74 -8.94 7.85 1.35
CA GLY A 74 -8.45 8.10 -0.01
C GLY A 74 -6.94 8.32 -0.05
N PHE A 75 -6.27 7.66 -0.99
CA PHE A 75 -4.94 8.03 -1.45
C PHE A 75 -5.01 8.49 -2.91
N GLY A 76 -4.25 9.54 -3.22
CA GLY A 76 -4.12 10.04 -4.58
C GLY A 76 -3.09 9.26 -5.40
N THR A 77 -2.97 9.63 -6.67
CA THR A 77 -1.92 9.19 -7.59
C THR A 77 -1.28 10.41 -8.23
N VAL A 78 -0.03 10.29 -8.66
CA VAL A 78 0.72 11.37 -9.31
C VAL A 78 0.92 11.01 -10.78
N ASP A 79 0.74 11.99 -11.66
CA ASP A 79 1.15 11.91 -13.05
C ASP A 79 2.61 12.37 -13.17
N PHE A 80 3.50 11.47 -13.61
CA PHE A 80 4.92 11.78 -13.82
C PHE A 80 5.19 12.45 -15.17
N ASP A 81 4.27 12.35 -16.13
CA ASP A 81 4.45 12.88 -17.49
C ASP A 81 3.88 14.30 -17.65
N SER A 82 3.02 14.74 -16.72
CA SER A 82 2.40 16.05 -16.79
C SER A 82 2.55 16.88 -15.51
N GLY A 83 2.47 18.21 -15.69
CA GLY A 83 2.26 19.16 -14.61
C GLY A 83 3.43 19.39 -13.63
N ASP A 84 3.10 20.12 -12.57
CA ASP A 84 3.97 20.42 -11.44
C ASP A 84 3.74 19.36 -10.35
N ILE A 85 4.76 18.54 -10.08
CA ILE A 85 4.69 17.40 -9.15
C ILE A 85 4.30 17.87 -7.76
N LYS A 86 4.95 18.93 -7.24
CA LYS A 86 4.64 19.48 -5.93
C LYS A 86 3.20 20.00 -5.86
N ALA A 87 2.69 20.62 -6.91
CA ALA A 87 1.30 21.08 -6.98
C ALA A 87 0.32 19.90 -6.94
N GLN A 88 0.61 18.80 -7.65
CA GLN A 88 -0.20 17.58 -7.58
C GLN A 88 -0.24 17.01 -6.16
N VAL A 89 0.92 16.89 -5.50
CA VAL A 89 1.01 16.38 -4.12
C VAL A 89 0.28 17.28 -3.12
N ASN A 90 0.42 18.60 -3.23
CA ASN A 90 -0.32 19.54 -2.39
C ASN A 90 -1.83 19.38 -2.58
N ARG A 91 -2.28 19.26 -3.83
CA ARG A 91 -3.68 19.06 -4.17
C ARG A 91 -4.24 17.78 -3.55
N ILE A 92 -3.50 16.67 -3.61
CA ILE A 92 -3.87 15.41 -2.94
C ILE A 92 -4.12 15.66 -1.44
N ALA A 93 -3.18 16.33 -0.76
CA ALA A 93 -3.34 16.66 0.65
C ALA A 93 -4.51 17.63 0.92
N ASP A 94 -4.74 18.61 0.04
CA ASP A 94 -5.83 19.59 0.16
C ASP A 94 -7.23 18.95 0.01
N PHE A 95 -7.34 17.81 -0.68
CA PHE A 95 -8.55 16.98 -0.69
C PHE A 95 -8.77 16.17 0.60
N GLY A 96 -7.82 16.21 1.55
CA GLY A 96 -7.88 15.46 2.80
C GLY A 96 -7.43 14.00 2.67
N PHE A 97 -6.83 13.61 1.54
CA PHE A 97 -6.24 12.29 1.37
C PHE A 97 -5.04 12.09 2.29
N ARG A 98 -4.84 10.85 2.75
CA ARG A 98 -3.80 10.51 3.74
C ARG A 98 -2.52 9.96 3.11
N GLY A 99 -2.53 9.73 1.81
CA GLY A 99 -1.38 9.16 1.14
C GLY A 99 -1.43 9.22 -0.38
N ILE A 100 -0.41 8.62 -0.99
CA ILE A 100 -0.22 8.50 -2.44
C ILE A 100 0.15 7.07 -2.78
N LYS A 101 -0.52 6.50 -3.78
CA LYS A 101 -0.13 5.23 -4.40
C LYS A 101 0.89 5.50 -5.50
N LEU A 102 2.00 4.76 -5.44
CA LEU A 102 3.05 4.78 -6.45
C LEU A 102 3.34 3.35 -6.92
N HIS A 103 3.51 3.19 -8.22
CA HIS A 103 3.88 1.92 -8.83
C HIS A 103 5.02 2.15 -9.82
N PRO A 104 6.28 2.13 -9.36
CA PRO A 104 7.46 2.47 -10.18
C PRO A 104 7.50 1.77 -11.54
N ALA A 105 7.20 0.47 -11.57
CA ALA A 105 7.20 -0.27 -12.82
C ALA A 105 6.03 0.06 -13.76
N TYR A 106 4.84 0.36 -13.25
CA TYR A 106 3.66 0.67 -14.06
C TYR A 106 3.70 2.11 -14.56
N GLN A 107 4.16 3.03 -13.72
CA GLN A 107 4.35 4.45 -14.03
C GLN A 107 5.73 4.73 -14.64
N GLU A 108 6.52 3.69 -14.90
CA GLU A 108 7.82 3.72 -15.59
C GLU A 108 8.83 4.77 -15.07
N PHE A 109 8.93 4.93 -13.75
CA PHE A 109 9.87 5.88 -13.14
C PHE A 109 10.94 5.18 -12.30
N ASN A 110 12.13 5.80 -12.26
CA ASN A 110 13.20 5.42 -11.35
C ASN A 110 12.93 5.97 -9.95
N ILE A 111 12.99 5.12 -8.93
CA ILE A 111 12.74 5.50 -7.52
C ILE A 111 13.60 6.69 -7.08
N MET A 112 14.84 6.79 -7.55
CA MET A 112 15.75 7.89 -7.22
C MET A 112 15.79 8.99 -8.30
N GLY A 113 14.84 8.99 -9.23
CA GLY A 113 14.71 10.02 -10.25
C GLY A 113 14.22 11.35 -9.67
N ASP A 114 14.63 12.47 -10.28
CA ASP A 114 14.37 13.82 -9.78
C ASP A 114 12.88 14.10 -9.48
N LYS A 115 11.98 13.71 -10.39
CA LYS A 115 10.52 13.87 -10.19
C LYS A 115 10.00 13.01 -9.04
N ALA A 116 10.52 11.80 -8.86
CA ALA A 116 10.13 10.92 -7.75
C ALA A 116 10.59 11.51 -6.41
N CYS A 117 11.84 12.00 -6.35
CA CYS A 117 12.36 12.73 -5.20
C CYS A 117 11.54 13.99 -4.86
N GLU A 118 11.00 14.69 -5.87
CA GLU A 118 10.08 15.82 -5.65
C GLU A 118 8.76 15.37 -5.00
N VAL A 119 8.19 14.23 -5.43
CA VAL A 119 7.02 13.62 -4.75
C VAL A 119 7.35 13.35 -3.29
N TYR A 120 8.50 12.74 -3.01
CA TYR A 120 8.90 12.34 -1.66
C TYR A 120 9.09 13.54 -0.75
N SER A 121 9.78 14.57 -1.24
CA SER A 121 9.96 15.82 -0.51
C SER A 121 8.61 16.46 -0.19
N ALA A 122 7.71 16.57 -1.16
CA ALA A 122 6.41 17.20 -0.95
C ALA A 122 5.52 16.37 -0.02
N ALA A 123 5.49 15.05 -0.19
CA ALA A 123 4.72 14.14 0.66
C ALA A 123 5.19 14.18 2.11
N GLN A 124 6.51 14.23 2.33
CA GLN A 124 7.10 14.39 3.65
C GLN A 124 6.65 15.70 4.33
N GLU A 125 6.68 16.83 3.61
CA GLU A 125 6.25 18.13 4.17
C GLU A 125 4.74 18.18 4.44
N ARG A 126 3.95 17.43 3.68
CA ARG A 126 2.49 17.34 3.84
C ARG A 126 2.04 16.22 4.78
N GLY A 127 2.98 15.43 5.31
CA GLY A 127 2.68 14.29 6.19
C GLY A 127 1.91 13.16 5.52
N LEU A 128 2.05 13.01 4.19
CA LEU A 128 1.39 11.97 3.42
C LEU A 128 2.18 10.66 3.49
N PHE A 129 1.45 9.55 3.60
CA PHE A 129 2.01 8.21 3.50
C PHE A 129 2.17 7.78 2.03
N LEU A 130 3.26 7.10 1.67
CA LEU A 130 3.41 6.53 0.31
C LEU A 130 3.22 5.01 0.32
N SER A 131 2.33 4.49 -0.52
CA SER A 131 2.20 3.04 -0.76
C SER A 131 2.90 2.69 -2.06
N PHE A 132 4.02 1.97 -2.00
CA PHE A 132 4.76 1.54 -3.18
C PHE A 132 4.43 0.11 -3.54
N HIS A 133 4.07 -0.15 -4.80
CA HIS A 133 4.19 -1.51 -5.33
C HIS A 133 5.66 -1.93 -5.36
N THR A 134 6.00 -3.07 -4.75
CA THR A 134 7.34 -3.65 -4.79
C THR A 134 7.31 -5.11 -5.26
N GLY A 135 8.39 -5.57 -5.87
CA GLY A 135 8.47 -6.93 -6.43
C GLY A 135 8.47 -6.93 -7.95
N LEU A 136 8.60 -8.13 -8.52
CA LEU A 136 8.83 -8.31 -9.95
C LEU A 136 7.68 -7.78 -10.80
N HIS A 137 8.00 -6.97 -11.80
CA HIS A 137 7.06 -6.50 -12.81
C HIS A 137 7.79 -6.28 -14.15
N TRP A 138 7.05 -6.02 -15.22
CA TRP A 138 7.59 -6.02 -16.60
C TRP A 138 8.57 -4.87 -16.95
N HIS A 139 8.75 -3.88 -16.07
CA HIS A 139 9.65 -2.74 -16.31
C HIS A 139 11.11 -3.05 -15.94
N ARG A 140 12.02 -2.11 -16.22
CA ARG A 140 13.45 -2.23 -15.91
C ARG A 140 13.69 -2.33 -14.39
N ILE A 141 14.08 -3.51 -13.92
CA ILE A 141 14.33 -3.81 -12.49
C ILE A 141 15.28 -2.80 -11.82
N ALA A 142 16.30 -2.30 -12.54
CA ALA A 142 17.24 -1.34 -12.00
C ALA A 142 16.60 -0.02 -11.53
N ASP A 143 15.41 0.32 -12.05
CA ASP A 143 14.69 1.55 -11.71
C ASP A 143 13.86 1.40 -10.43
N TYR A 144 13.52 0.16 -10.02
CA TYR A 144 12.63 -0.10 -8.88
C TYR A 144 13.12 -1.22 -7.93
N ARG A 145 14.41 -1.57 -7.99
CA ARG A 145 15.00 -2.59 -7.12
C ARG A 145 14.77 -2.26 -5.64
N PRO A 146 14.30 -3.20 -4.79
CA PRO A 146 13.91 -2.89 -3.42
C PRO A 146 15.00 -2.22 -2.54
N LEU A 147 16.29 -2.51 -2.76
CA LEU A 147 17.36 -1.80 -2.04
C LEU A 147 17.38 -0.28 -2.24
N LEU A 148 16.83 0.25 -3.35
CA LEU A 148 16.75 1.70 -3.59
C LEU A 148 15.85 2.42 -2.58
N PHE A 149 14.92 1.71 -1.93
CA PHE A 149 14.07 2.31 -0.90
C PHE A 149 14.84 2.68 0.39
N ASP A 150 16.03 2.11 0.61
CA ASP A 150 16.91 2.55 1.70
C ASP A 150 17.42 3.98 1.46
N GLU A 151 17.76 4.30 0.20
CA GLU A 151 18.14 5.67 -0.19
C GLU A 151 16.97 6.64 -0.02
N VAL A 152 15.73 6.21 -0.30
CA VAL A 152 14.54 7.02 -0.03
C VAL A 152 14.41 7.31 1.47
N ALA A 153 14.50 6.28 2.32
CA ALA A 153 14.37 6.43 3.76
C ALA A 153 15.51 7.26 4.39
N TRP A 154 16.71 7.18 3.82
CA TRP A 154 17.88 7.98 4.20
C TRP A 154 17.73 9.45 3.85
N ASN A 155 17.33 9.76 2.61
CA ASN A 155 17.23 11.14 2.12
C ASN A 155 15.97 11.87 2.59
N PHE A 156 14.90 11.13 2.93
CA PHE A 156 13.62 11.68 3.38
C PHE A 156 13.27 11.15 4.79
N PRO A 157 13.95 11.65 5.84
CA PRO A 157 13.95 11.02 7.15
C PRO A 157 12.63 11.14 7.93
N ARG A 158 11.63 11.89 7.45
CA ARG A 158 10.30 11.96 8.06
C ARG A 158 9.22 11.29 7.21
N LEU A 159 9.57 10.83 6.01
CA LEU A 159 8.63 10.17 5.11
C LEU A 159 8.25 8.79 5.67
N LYS A 160 6.96 8.47 5.64
CA LYS A 160 6.45 7.13 5.94
C LYS A 160 6.00 6.46 4.65
N PHE A 161 6.33 5.18 4.48
CA PHE A 161 5.91 4.43 3.31
C PHE A 161 5.82 2.93 3.55
N SER A 162 5.01 2.25 2.74
CA SER A 162 4.96 0.79 2.68
C SER A 162 5.60 0.24 1.42
N MET A 163 6.25 -0.92 1.58
CA MET A 163 6.72 -1.78 0.50
C MET A 163 5.69 -2.90 0.29
N GLU A 164 4.71 -2.67 -0.58
CA GLU A 164 3.63 -3.62 -0.87
C GLU A 164 4.17 -4.87 -1.54
N HIS A 165 3.63 -6.04 -1.18
CA HIS A 165 4.10 -7.37 -1.58
C HIS A 165 5.49 -7.75 -1.05
N VAL A 166 6.15 -6.86 -0.28
CA VAL A 166 7.44 -7.10 0.39
C VAL A 166 8.52 -7.62 -0.59
N GLY A 167 8.54 -7.10 -1.82
CA GLY A 167 9.45 -7.55 -2.88
C GLY A 167 9.11 -8.90 -3.52
N GLY A 168 8.10 -9.60 -3.02
CA GLY A 168 7.69 -10.93 -3.47
C GLY A 168 8.81 -11.97 -3.30
N TYR A 169 8.63 -13.13 -3.94
CA TYR A 169 9.57 -14.25 -3.88
C TYR A 169 11.01 -13.87 -4.25
N HIS A 170 11.17 -12.99 -5.25
CA HIS A 170 12.47 -12.69 -5.85
C HIS A 170 13.31 -11.69 -5.04
N PHE A 171 12.66 -10.75 -4.37
CA PHE A 171 13.33 -9.65 -3.69
C PHE A 171 12.99 -9.53 -2.20
N PHE A 172 12.34 -10.56 -1.62
CA PHE A 172 11.98 -10.59 -0.21
C PHE A 172 13.12 -10.18 0.72
N ARG A 173 14.32 -10.75 0.53
CA ARG A 173 15.49 -10.43 1.37
C ARG A 173 15.96 -8.99 1.25
N GLU A 174 15.81 -8.38 0.07
CA GLU A 174 16.16 -6.98 -0.13
C GLU A 174 15.15 -6.06 0.55
N ALA A 175 13.85 -6.34 0.39
CA ALA A 175 12.80 -5.60 1.09
C ALA A 175 12.93 -5.73 2.61
N LEU A 176 13.16 -6.95 3.12
CA LEU A 176 13.42 -7.22 4.52
C LEU A 176 14.61 -6.40 5.04
N ALA A 177 15.72 -6.36 4.28
CA ALA A 177 16.88 -5.56 4.65
C ALA A 177 16.53 -4.08 4.81
N VAL A 178 15.78 -3.48 3.87
CA VAL A 178 15.36 -2.07 3.97
C VAL A 178 14.44 -1.85 5.19
N ILE A 179 13.45 -2.72 5.39
CA ILE A 179 12.49 -2.59 6.50
C ILE A 179 13.20 -2.66 7.85
N CYS A 180 14.08 -3.64 8.07
CA CYS A 180 14.83 -3.81 9.31
C CYS A 180 15.90 -2.73 9.50
N ASN A 181 16.57 -2.31 8.42
CA ASN A 181 17.59 -1.26 8.49
C ASN A 181 16.96 0.09 8.88
N ASN A 182 15.71 0.35 8.55
CA ASN A 182 15.08 1.64 8.86
C ASN A 182 14.35 1.69 10.22
N HIS A 183 14.62 0.73 11.10
CA HIS A 183 14.17 0.68 12.49
C HIS A 183 15.27 0.10 13.42
N HIS A 184 16.32 0.89 13.67
CA HIS A 184 17.52 0.40 14.35
C HIS A 184 17.46 0.41 15.87
N ARG A 185 16.67 1.31 16.44
CA ARG A 185 16.54 1.49 17.89
C ARG A 185 15.07 1.48 18.25
N ALA A 186 14.73 0.93 19.41
CA ALA A 186 13.36 0.93 19.93
C ALA A 186 12.75 2.36 20.10
N SER A 187 13.57 3.41 20.06
CA SER A 187 13.11 4.81 20.10
C SER A 187 12.89 5.43 18.72
N ASP A 188 13.36 4.78 17.64
CA ASP A 188 13.25 5.31 16.29
C ASP A 188 11.78 5.17 15.85
N PRO A 189 11.16 6.21 15.27
CA PRO A 189 9.80 6.07 14.78
C PRO A 189 9.77 5.08 13.62
N ARG A 190 8.78 4.19 13.62
CA ARG A 190 8.46 3.34 12.47
C ARG A 190 8.08 4.21 11.27
N ARG A 191 8.80 4.02 10.17
CA ARG A 191 8.60 4.78 8.92
C ARG A 191 8.48 3.90 7.68
N VAL A 192 9.12 2.73 7.69
CA VAL A 192 9.08 1.77 6.57
C VAL A 192 8.30 0.54 7.01
N TYR A 193 7.24 0.23 6.27
CA TYR A 193 6.31 -0.84 6.59
C TYR A 193 6.32 -1.93 5.51
N ALA A 194 6.16 -3.18 5.93
CA ALA A 194 5.89 -4.30 5.05
C ALA A 194 4.39 -4.35 4.69
N GLY A 195 4.05 -4.18 3.42
CA GLY A 195 2.67 -4.33 2.96
C GLY A 195 2.36 -5.79 2.63
N LEU A 196 1.60 -6.47 3.50
CA LEU A 196 1.15 -7.85 3.31
C LEU A 196 -0.05 -7.88 2.35
N THR A 197 0.21 -7.56 1.10
CA THR A 197 -0.78 -7.50 0.01
C THR A 197 -0.46 -8.57 -1.02
N SER A 198 -1.44 -9.39 -1.43
CA SER A 198 -1.27 -10.45 -2.45
C SER A 198 -0.02 -11.32 -2.27
N ILE A 199 0.22 -11.82 -1.06
CA ILE A 199 1.41 -12.60 -0.68
C ILE A 199 1.17 -14.12 -0.57
N MET A 200 -0.01 -14.59 -0.96
CA MET A 200 -0.37 -16.00 -1.07
C MET A 200 -0.51 -16.41 -2.53
N PRO A 201 -0.29 -17.70 -2.86
CA PRO A 201 -0.55 -18.19 -4.21
C PRO A 201 -2.01 -18.00 -4.61
N ASP A 202 -2.24 -17.93 -5.93
CA ASP A 202 -3.58 -17.97 -6.51
C ASP A 202 -4.22 -19.37 -6.43
N ASP A 203 -5.43 -19.50 -6.97
CA ASP A 203 -6.27 -20.71 -6.87
C ASP A 203 -5.60 -22.02 -7.34
N ASN A 204 -4.51 -21.95 -8.12
CA ASN A 204 -3.74 -23.11 -8.53
C ASN A 204 -2.82 -23.68 -7.42
N GLY A 205 -2.69 -22.96 -6.29
CA GLY A 205 -1.88 -23.35 -5.13
C GLY A 205 -0.37 -23.32 -5.36
N LEU A 206 0.09 -22.85 -6.52
CA LEU A 206 1.51 -22.77 -6.85
C LEU A 206 2.04 -21.38 -6.50
N PRO A 207 3.21 -21.27 -5.83
CA PRO A 207 3.85 -20.00 -5.57
C PRO A 207 4.06 -19.20 -6.86
N ASP A 208 3.61 -17.96 -6.84
CA ASP A 208 3.84 -16.98 -7.90
C ASP A 208 4.97 -16.00 -7.54
N TYR A 209 5.12 -14.93 -8.33
CA TYR A 209 6.19 -13.95 -8.14
C TYR A 209 6.10 -13.16 -6.83
N TRP A 210 4.91 -13.08 -6.21
CA TRP A 210 4.62 -12.29 -5.02
C TRP A 210 4.36 -13.14 -3.78
N THR A 211 4.28 -14.47 -3.94
CA THR A 211 4.05 -15.42 -2.85
C THR A 211 5.20 -15.40 -1.84
N LEU A 212 4.84 -15.27 -0.56
CA LEU A 212 5.73 -15.46 0.59
C LEU A 212 5.34 -16.71 1.36
N THR A 213 6.32 -17.44 1.87
CA THR A 213 6.14 -18.60 2.76
C THR A 213 5.87 -18.17 4.21
N ASP A 214 5.39 -19.10 5.04
CA ASP A 214 5.20 -18.80 6.48
C ASP A 214 6.53 -18.54 7.18
N ASP A 215 7.60 -19.25 6.81
CA ASP A 215 8.96 -19.01 7.33
C ASP A 215 9.43 -17.58 7.01
N GLU A 216 9.13 -17.07 5.81
CA GLU A 216 9.44 -15.69 5.44
C GLU A 216 8.61 -14.67 6.21
N LEU A 217 7.32 -14.93 6.43
CA LEU A 217 6.47 -14.06 7.27
C LEU A 217 6.94 -14.02 8.73
N LEU A 218 7.26 -15.17 9.31
CA LEU A 218 7.82 -15.27 10.65
C LEU A 218 9.17 -14.53 10.71
N THR A 219 10.05 -14.74 9.74
CA THR A 219 11.33 -14.04 9.65
C THR A 219 11.14 -12.52 9.59
N LEU A 220 10.20 -12.05 8.77
CA LEU A 220 9.87 -10.63 8.65
C LEU A 220 9.44 -10.04 10.00
N ILE A 221 8.49 -10.69 10.68
CA ILE A 221 7.93 -10.16 11.94
C ILE A 221 8.98 -10.23 13.05
N HIS A 222 9.73 -11.32 13.17
CA HIS A 222 10.75 -11.48 14.20
C HIS A 222 11.94 -10.53 14.05
N GLN A 223 12.36 -10.20 12.82
CA GLN A 223 13.45 -9.25 12.59
C GLN A 223 12.96 -7.80 12.45
N GLY A 224 11.71 -7.63 12.05
CA GLY A 224 11.10 -6.33 11.80
C GLY A 224 10.48 -5.70 13.02
N ASP A 225 10.18 -6.46 14.09
CA ASP A 225 9.34 -6.11 15.24
C ASP A 225 7.82 -6.14 14.94
N ASP A 226 6.99 -6.19 16.00
CA ASP A 226 5.54 -6.40 15.94
C ASP A 226 4.78 -5.30 15.17
N ASP A 227 5.36 -4.10 15.05
CA ASP A 227 4.76 -2.93 14.41
C ASP A 227 5.17 -2.75 12.92
N CYS A 228 5.90 -3.72 12.34
CA CYS A 228 6.55 -3.53 11.04
C CYS A 228 5.65 -3.77 9.82
N ALA A 229 4.51 -4.44 9.98
CA ALA A 229 3.71 -4.94 8.86
C ALA A 229 2.27 -4.43 8.89
N ILE A 230 1.68 -4.26 7.71
CA ILE A 230 0.29 -3.81 7.50
C ILE A 230 -0.42 -4.77 6.54
N PHE A 231 -1.68 -5.09 6.82
CA PHE A 231 -2.54 -5.90 5.97
C PHE A 231 -3.05 -5.11 4.75
N GLY A 232 -3.14 -5.76 3.58
CA GLY A 232 -3.73 -5.15 2.39
C GLY A 232 -4.47 -6.12 1.46
N LEU A 233 -5.36 -5.56 0.63
CA LEU A 233 -6.36 -6.33 -0.13
C LEU A 233 -5.95 -6.70 -1.55
N ASP A 234 -5.31 -5.78 -2.27
CA ASP A 234 -5.16 -5.82 -3.72
C ASP A 234 -6.51 -5.93 -4.48
N PHE A 235 -7.55 -5.32 -3.93
CA PHE A 235 -8.81 -5.16 -4.64
C PHE A 235 -8.57 -4.33 -5.92
N PRO A 236 -9.19 -4.64 -7.07
CA PRO A 236 -10.19 -5.68 -7.30
C PRO A 236 -9.59 -7.01 -7.78
N TYR A 237 -8.26 -7.14 -7.81
CA TYR A 237 -7.56 -8.30 -8.34
C TYR A 237 -7.72 -9.53 -7.44
N LYS A 238 -7.73 -9.33 -6.13
CA LYS A 238 -8.13 -10.35 -5.15
C LYS A 238 -9.52 -10.05 -4.60
N LYS A 239 -10.26 -11.11 -4.26
CA LYS A 239 -11.66 -11.06 -3.81
C LYS A 239 -11.78 -11.47 -2.35
N ALA A 240 -13.00 -11.39 -1.80
CA ALA A 240 -13.29 -11.67 -0.39
C ALA A 240 -12.75 -13.04 0.09
N GLY A 241 -12.84 -14.08 -0.73
CA GLY A 241 -12.28 -15.40 -0.39
C GLY A 241 -10.77 -15.37 -0.12
N TYR A 242 -10.02 -14.62 -0.94
CA TYR A 242 -8.58 -14.45 -0.75
C TYR A 242 -8.27 -13.61 0.49
N ALA A 243 -8.98 -12.49 0.69
CA ALA A 243 -8.81 -11.64 1.85
C ALA A 243 -9.05 -12.41 3.17
N LYS A 244 -10.14 -13.19 3.25
CA LYS A 244 -10.43 -14.09 4.38
C LYS A 244 -9.34 -15.12 4.62
N ALA A 245 -8.84 -15.74 3.55
CA ALA A 245 -7.76 -16.70 3.65
C ALA A 245 -6.48 -16.05 4.19
N LEU A 246 -6.15 -14.83 3.76
CA LEU A 246 -4.98 -14.10 4.24
C LEU A 246 -5.12 -13.68 5.71
N ILE A 247 -6.29 -13.17 6.11
CA ILE A 247 -6.60 -12.86 7.51
C ILE A 247 -6.42 -14.12 8.37
N ASN A 248 -7.03 -15.24 7.96
CA ASN A 248 -6.91 -16.51 8.69
C ASN A 248 -5.45 -17.00 8.77
N ARG A 249 -4.67 -16.82 7.70
CA ARG A 249 -3.25 -17.15 7.68
C ARG A 249 -2.49 -16.33 8.73
N ILE A 250 -2.70 -15.01 8.77
CA ILE A 250 -2.07 -14.12 9.77
C ILE A 250 -2.44 -14.55 11.20
N LEU A 251 -3.73 -14.85 11.45
CA LEU A 251 -4.21 -15.27 12.76
C LEU A 251 -3.61 -16.61 13.22
N ALA A 252 -3.28 -17.50 12.28
CA ALA A 252 -2.71 -18.81 12.53
C ALA A 252 -1.18 -18.80 12.73
N LEU A 253 -0.49 -17.69 12.40
CA LEU A 253 0.95 -17.56 12.66
C LEU A 253 1.25 -17.61 14.16
N ASP A 254 2.38 -18.23 14.52
CA ASP A 254 2.92 -18.27 15.88
C ASP A 254 3.67 -16.98 16.21
N ILE A 255 2.92 -15.88 16.28
CA ILE A 255 3.37 -14.52 16.59
C ILE A 255 2.55 -13.96 17.75
N SER A 256 3.03 -12.86 18.35
CA SER A 256 2.34 -12.20 19.46
C SER A 256 0.94 -11.72 19.04
N GLU A 257 0.03 -11.62 20.01
CA GLU A 257 -1.29 -11.02 19.78
C GLU A 257 -1.19 -9.54 19.42
N GLU A 258 -0.15 -8.86 19.91
CA GLU A 258 0.16 -7.46 19.56
C GLU A 258 0.52 -7.33 18.07
N ALA A 259 1.36 -8.23 17.54
CA ALA A 259 1.68 -8.27 16.12
C ALA A 259 0.44 -8.54 15.27
N LYS A 260 -0.45 -9.45 15.67
CA LYS A 260 -1.70 -9.72 14.94
C LYS A 260 -2.62 -8.50 14.88
N GLU A 261 -2.83 -7.83 16.01
CA GLU A 261 -3.62 -6.59 16.08
C GLU A 261 -2.96 -5.45 15.29
N GLY A 262 -1.63 -5.35 15.37
CA GLY A 262 -0.79 -4.45 14.59
C GLY A 262 -1.02 -4.62 13.10
N ILE A 263 -0.76 -5.82 12.60
CA ILE A 263 -0.87 -6.18 11.18
C ILE A 263 -2.28 -5.91 10.64
N LEU A 264 -3.31 -6.33 11.37
CA LEU A 264 -4.68 -6.27 10.89
C LEU A 264 -5.27 -4.86 10.87
N GLY A 265 -4.76 -3.92 11.67
CA GLY A 265 -5.24 -2.54 11.59
C GLY A 265 -4.41 -1.50 12.34
N LYS A 266 -3.95 -1.78 13.57
CA LYS A 266 -3.35 -0.74 14.42
C LYS A 266 -2.10 -0.10 13.83
N ASN A 267 -1.27 -0.87 13.14
CA ASN A 267 -0.05 -0.33 12.52
C ASN A 267 -0.39 0.66 11.40
N LEU A 268 -1.45 0.40 10.62
CA LEU A 268 -1.91 1.31 9.57
C LEU A 268 -2.57 2.57 10.15
N GLU A 269 -3.39 2.43 11.21
CA GLU A 269 -3.96 3.60 11.92
C GLU A 269 -2.86 4.53 12.41
N HIS A 270 -1.84 3.98 13.08
CA HIS A 270 -0.71 4.76 13.56
C HIS A 270 0.15 5.35 12.43
N ALA A 271 0.35 4.60 11.34
CA ALA A 271 1.06 5.09 10.17
C ALA A 271 0.40 6.35 9.58
N LEU A 272 -0.94 6.37 9.55
CA LEU A 272 -1.77 7.43 8.98
C LEU A 272 -2.17 8.53 9.97
N GLY A 273 -1.84 8.38 11.26
CA GLY A 273 -2.21 9.33 12.32
C GLY A 273 -3.72 9.35 12.56
N MET A 274 -4.32 8.17 12.63
CA MET A 274 -5.76 7.94 12.83
C MET A 274 -6.06 7.18 14.13
N ASP A 275 -5.08 7.15 15.05
CA ASP A 275 -5.16 6.61 16.40
C ASP A 275 -5.95 7.49 17.40
#